data_AF-A0AAU9K393-F1
#
_entry.id   AF-A0AAU9K393-F1
#
_cell.length_a   1.000
_cell.length_b   1.000
_cell.length_c   1.000
_cell.angle_alpha   90.00
_cell.angle_beta   90.00
_cell.angle_gamma   90.00
#
_symmetry.space_group_name_H-M   'P 1'
#
loop_
_entity.id
_entity.type
_entity.pdbx_description
1 polymer ?
#
loop_
_entity_poly.entity_id
_entity_poly.type
_entity_poly.pdbx_seq_one_letter_code
_entity_poly.pdbx_strand_id
1 'polypeptide(L)'
;MINNDTKTGKISVINLVDLAGSENANQTGATRERLKKKCAINKSLIVLGSVIEALAEKLSGKDNKNDIVIPYRDSALTRILQNALGGNSKTVMVCALSPAAVNYEETLSTLSLFL
;
A
#
# COMPACT_ATOMS: atom_id res chain seq x y z
N MET A 1 14.86 -46.69 -15.28
CA MET A 1 13.76 -45.70 -15.28
C MET A 1 13.63 -45.15 -13.87
N ILE A 2 13.92 -43.87 -13.67
CA ILE A 2 13.72 -43.19 -12.37
C ILE A 2 12.32 -42.58 -12.43
N ASN A 3 11.42 -43.01 -11.53
CA ASN A 3 10.06 -42.47 -11.43
C ASN A 3 10.13 -41.01 -10.97
N ASN A 4 9.84 -40.09 -11.89
CA ASN A 4 9.63 -38.66 -11.60
C ASN A 4 8.20 -38.42 -11.09
N ASP A 5 7.85 -39.02 -9.95
CA ASP A 5 6.69 -38.56 -9.17
C ASP A 5 7.06 -37.26 -8.43
N THR A 6 7.27 -36.18 -9.19
CA THR A 6 7.35 -34.83 -8.63
C THR A 6 5.97 -34.45 -8.12
N LYS A 7 5.73 -34.69 -6.82
CA LYS A 7 4.55 -34.17 -6.12
C LYS A 7 4.46 -32.66 -6.34
N THR A 8 3.47 -32.23 -7.12
CA THR A 8 3.17 -30.81 -7.34
C THR A 8 2.49 -30.26 -6.08
N GLY A 9 3.20 -29.41 -5.34
CA GLY A 9 2.66 -28.69 -4.19
C GLY A 9 2.12 -27.32 -4.61
N LYS A 10 0.97 -26.91 -4.06
CA LYS A 10 0.49 -25.52 -4.15
C LYS A 10 0.73 -24.82 -2.82
N ILE A 11 1.29 -23.61 -2.86
CA ILE A 11 1.45 -22.74 -1.69
C ILE A 11 0.53 -21.53 -1.88
N SER A 12 -0.27 -21.23 -0.86
CA SER A 12 -1.10 -20.03 -0.79
C SER A 12 -0.67 -19.17 0.38
N VAL A 13 -0.56 -17.86 0.17
CA VAL A 13 -0.22 -16.88 1.22
C VAL A 13 -1.36 -15.87 1.32
N ILE A 14 -1.85 -15.66 2.55
CA ILE A 14 -2.83 -14.61 2.87
C ILE A 14 -2.13 -13.57 3.73
N ASN A 15 -2.31 -12.30 3.38
CA ASN A 15 -1.79 -11.18 4.15
C ASN A 15 -2.99 -10.41 4.73
N LEU A 16 -3.04 -10.29 6.06
CA LEU A 16 -3.99 -9.44 6.77
C LEU A 16 -3.17 -8.31 7.40
N VAL A 17 -3.34 -7.10 6.88
CA VAL A 17 -2.50 -5.95 7.25
C VAL A 17 -3.38 -4.91 7.93
N ASP A 18 -3.06 -4.60 9.18
CA ASP A 18 -3.62 -3.46 9.89
C ASP A 18 -2.71 -2.25 9.65
N LEU A 19 -3.24 -1.22 9.01
CA LEU A 19 -2.51 -0.02 8.66
C LEU A 19 -2.66 1.04 9.75
N ALA A 20 -1.62 1.84 9.94
CA ALA A 20 -1.75 3.04 10.76
C ALA A 20 -2.77 4.02 10.16
N GLY A 21 -3.30 4.90 11.01
CA GLY A 21 -4.17 5.97 10.55
C GLY A 21 -3.47 6.88 9.54
N SER A 22 -4.22 7.34 8.54
CA SER A 22 -3.72 8.21 7.46
C SER A 22 -3.72 9.69 7.82
N GLU A 23 -3.97 10.04 9.08
CA GLU A 23 -4.20 11.44 9.46
C GLU A 23 -2.95 12.32 9.38
N ASN A 24 -3.14 13.59 9.02
CA ASN A 24 -2.04 14.53 8.88
C ASN A 24 -1.39 14.89 10.23
N ALA A 25 -0.05 14.79 10.28
CA ALA A 25 0.73 15.05 11.49
C ALA A 25 0.63 16.50 12.00
N ASN A 26 0.33 17.46 11.11
CA ASN A 26 0.26 18.89 11.42
C ASN A 26 -0.95 19.26 12.29
N GLN A 27 -1.96 18.40 12.41
CA GLN A 27 -3.12 18.66 13.27
C GLN A 27 -2.86 18.30 14.74
N THR A 28 -1.69 17.76 15.07
CA THR A 28 -1.37 17.37 16.44
C THR A 28 -0.25 18.24 17.00
N GLY A 29 -0.50 18.91 18.14
CA GLY A 29 0.50 19.66 18.92
C GLY A 29 1.57 18.76 19.55
N ALA A 30 2.12 17.84 18.77
CA ALA A 30 2.95 16.74 19.18
C ALA A 30 4.42 17.16 19.30
N THR A 31 5.09 16.67 20.35
CA THR A 31 6.53 16.88 20.60
C THR A 31 7.39 16.38 19.42
N ARG A 32 8.60 16.94 19.24
CA ARG A 32 9.55 16.67 18.14
C ARG A 32 9.79 15.18 17.83
N GLU A 33 9.81 14.32 18.85
CA GLU A 33 9.99 12.87 18.70
C GLU A 33 8.71 12.17 18.17
N ARG A 34 7.55 12.63 18.63
CA ARG A 34 6.24 12.17 18.12
C ARG A 34 6.00 12.65 16.69
N LEU A 35 6.49 13.83 16.31
CA LEU A 35 6.51 14.29 14.91
C LEU A 35 7.38 13.40 14.02
N LYS A 36 8.58 13.00 14.46
CA LYS A 36 9.43 12.04 13.70
C LYS A 36 8.73 10.70 13.49
N LYS A 37 8.10 10.14 14.53
CA LYS A 37 7.34 8.88 14.43
C LYS A 37 6.14 9.02 13.48
N LYS A 38 5.36 10.10 13.60
CA LYS A 38 4.22 10.36 12.71
C LYS A 38 4.65 10.57 11.26
N CYS A 39 5.76 11.26 11.02
CA CYS A 39 6.29 11.49 9.68
C CYS A 39 6.71 10.17 9.01
N ALA A 40 7.33 9.24 9.76
CA ALA A 40 7.68 7.91 9.24
C ALA A 40 6.44 7.04 8.95
N ILE A 41 5.41 7.11 9.81
CA ILE A 41 4.13 6.43 9.60
C ILE A 41 3.47 6.93 8.30
N ASN A 42 3.30 8.24 8.17
CA ASN A 42 2.66 8.83 7.00
C ASN A 42 3.49 8.60 5.74
N LYS A 43 4.82 8.57 5.83
CA LYS A 43 5.68 8.19 4.70
C LYS A 43 5.32 6.81 4.15
N SER A 44 5.10 5.81 5.01
CA SER A 44 4.79 4.45 4.54
C SER A 44 3.43 4.37 3.82
N LEU A 45 2.44 5.14 4.27
CA LEU A 45 1.12 5.21 3.65
C LEU A 45 1.13 5.97 2.32
N ILE A 46 1.89 7.07 2.25
CA ILE A 46 2.08 7.83 1.00
C ILE A 46 2.76 6.95 -0.05
N VAL A 47 3.85 6.26 0.31
CA VAL A 47 4.55 5.35 -0.60
C VAL A 47 3.65 4.19 -1.02
N LEU A 48 2.77 3.69 -0.14
CA LEU A 48 1.78 2.68 -0.50
C LEU A 48 0.80 3.20 -1.57
N GLY A 49 0.28 4.42 -1.40
CA GLY A 49 -0.56 5.08 -2.41
C GLY A 49 0.14 5.19 -3.76
N SER A 50 1.38 5.70 -3.80
CA SER A 50 2.16 5.81 -5.04
C SER A 50 2.44 4.45 -5.70
N VAL A 51 2.62 3.38 -4.92
CA VAL A 51 2.77 2.02 -5.46
C VAL A 51 1.47 1.53 -6.10
N ILE A 52 0.32 1.80 -5.49
CA ILE A 52 -1.01 1.43 -6.02
C ILE A 52 -1.30 2.18 -7.31
N GLU A 53 -1.03 3.49 -7.33
CA GLU A 53 -1.18 4.35 -8.51
C GLU A 53 -0.33 3.86 -9.68
N ALA A 54 0.97 3.64 -9.47
CA ALA A 54 1.88 3.13 -10.50
C ALA A 54 1.47 1.73 -11.01
N LEU A 55 0.89 0.89 -10.14
CA LEU A 55 0.33 -0.41 -10.53
C LEU A 55 -0.92 -0.26 -11.39
N ALA A 56 -1.82 0.66 -11.04
CA ALA A 56 -3.03 0.94 -11.81
C ALA A 56 -2.68 1.48 -13.21
N GLU A 57 -1.71 2.40 -13.30
CA GLU A 57 -1.18 2.90 -14.57
C GLU A 57 -0.62 1.77 -15.45
N LYS A 58 0.20 0.90 -14.86
CA LYS A 58 0.76 -0.27 -15.54
C LYS A 58 -0.30 -1.24 -16.06
N LEU A 59 -1.42 -1.39 -15.35
CA LEU A 59 -2.56 -2.21 -15.78
C LEU A 59 -3.41 -1.53 -16.86
N SER A 60 -3.53 -0.20 -16.83
CA SER A 60 -4.34 0.59 -17.78
C SER A 60 -3.82 0.57 -19.22
N GLY A 61 -2.55 0.17 -19.42
CA GLY A 61 -1.97 -0.08 -20.74
C GLY A 61 -1.73 1.17 -21.59
N LYS A 62 -1.72 2.36 -20.99
CA LYS A 62 -1.63 3.65 -21.70
C LYS A 62 -0.23 4.07 -22.14
N ASP A 63 0.84 3.45 -21.65
CA ASP A 63 2.22 3.76 -22.06
C ASP A 63 3.07 2.48 -22.18
N ASN A 64 4.21 2.57 -22.89
CA ASN A 64 5.15 1.48 -23.13
C ASN A 64 5.41 0.64 -21.87
N LYS A 65 4.76 -0.53 -21.82
CA LYS A 65 4.51 -1.40 -20.63
C LYS A 65 5.72 -1.82 -19.80
N ASN A 66 6.94 -1.50 -20.22
CA ASN A 66 8.17 -2.02 -19.65
C ASN A 66 8.95 -1.02 -18.78
N ASP A 67 8.66 0.28 -18.83
CA ASP A 67 9.48 1.30 -18.15
C ASP A 67 8.88 1.85 -16.85
N ILE A 68 7.65 1.47 -16.47
CA ILE A 68 7.06 1.91 -15.20
C ILE A 68 7.72 1.15 -14.04
N VAL A 69 8.60 1.84 -13.33
CA VAL A 69 9.27 1.35 -12.11
C VAL A 69 8.34 1.55 -10.91
N ILE A 70 7.93 0.45 -10.28
CA ILE A 70 7.08 0.51 -9.08
C ILE A 70 7.95 0.75 -7.83
N PRO A 71 7.69 1.80 -7.02
CA PRO A 71 8.55 2.22 -5.92
C PRO A 71 8.41 1.38 -4.64
N TYR A 72 8.43 0.05 -4.74
CA TYR A 72 8.33 -0.85 -3.58
C TYR A 72 9.45 -0.62 -2.55
N ARG A 73 10.61 -0.12 -2.98
CA ARG A 73 11.80 0.03 -2.13
C ARG A 73 11.75 1.24 -1.19
N ASP A 74 10.84 2.17 -1.43
CA ASP A 74 10.82 3.47 -0.76
C ASP A 74 10.23 3.40 0.66
N SER A 75 9.59 2.29 1.01
CA SER A 75 9.16 1.96 2.36
C SER A 75 9.37 0.48 2.68
N ALA A 76 9.57 0.16 3.96
CA ALA A 76 9.63 -1.24 4.40
C ALA A 76 8.30 -1.98 4.18
N LEU A 77 7.17 -1.27 4.38
CA LEU A 77 5.83 -1.80 4.19
C LEU A 77 5.61 -2.30 2.75
N THR A 78 5.86 -1.43 1.76
CA THR A 78 5.68 -1.76 0.34
C THR A 78 6.67 -2.82 -0.14
N ARG A 79 7.87 -2.90 0.45
CA ARG A 79 8.83 -3.99 0.21
C ARG A 79 8.30 -5.35 0.66
N ILE A 80 7.72 -5.42 1.87
CA ILE A 80 7.18 -6.66 2.42
C ILE A 80 5.93 -7.09 1.63
N LEU A 81 5.10 -6.12 1.23
CA LEU A 81 3.85 -6.36 0.51
C LEU A 81 3.99 -6.45 -1.01
N GLN A 82 5.20 -6.39 -1.57
CA GLN A 82 5.43 -6.38 -3.01
C GLN A 82 4.72 -7.54 -3.73
N ASN A 83 4.80 -8.76 -3.19
CA ASN A 83 4.15 -9.94 -3.77
C ASN A 83 2.63 -9.90 -3.64
N ALA A 84 2.10 -9.22 -2.62
CA ALA A 84 0.66 -9.04 -2.45
C ALA A 84 0.12 -8.00 -3.46
N LEU A 85 0.86 -6.92 -3.71
CA LEU A 85 0.40 -5.78 -4.51
C LEU A 85 0.51 -5.98 -6.02
N GLY A 86 1.67 -6.45 -6.53
CA GLY A 86 1.95 -6.49 -7.98
C GLY A 86 2.27 -7.86 -8.58
N GLY A 87 2.04 -8.95 -7.82
CA GLY A 87 2.26 -10.33 -8.27
C GLY A 87 0.98 -11.02 -8.74
N ASN A 88 0.97 -12.36 -8.74
CA ASN A 88 -0.22 -13.19 -8.94
C ASN A 88 -1.09 -13.27 -7.67
N SER A 89 -1.26 -12.14 -7.00
CA SER A 89 -2.05 -12.02 -5.78
C SER A 89 -3.32 -11.23 -6.07
N LYS A 90 -4.34 -11.47 -5.27
CA LYS A 90 -5.52 -10.59 -5.22
C LYS A 90 -5.37 -9.72 -3.98
N THR A 91 -5.47 -8.41 -4.18
CA THR A 91 -5.41 -7.44 -3.08
C THR A 91 -6.69 -6.64 -3.06
N VAL A 92 -7.21 -6.46 -1.84
CA VAL A 92 -8.35 -5.60 -1.54
C VAL A 92 -7.91 -4.63 -0.46
N MET A 93 -8.19 -3.36 -0.66
CA MET A 93 -8.00 -2.33 0.35
C MET A 93 -9.36 -1.90 0.90
N VAL A 94 -9.46 -1.79 2.22
CA VAL A 94 -10.67 -1.32 2.91
C VAL A 94 -10.34 0.00 3.60
N CYS A 95 -10.93 1.08 3.13
CA CYS A 95 -10.76 2.41 3.73
C CYS A 95 -11.89 2.67 4.73
N ALA A 96 -11.54 2.87 6.00
CA ALA A 96 -12.49 3.22 7.05
C ALA A 96 -12.62 4.74 7.16
N LEU A 97 -13.80 5.26 6.83
CA LEU A 97 -14.07 6.70 6.79
C LEU A 97 -15.05 7.10 7.90
N SER A 98 -14.96 8.35 8.36
CA SER A 98 -15.87 8.91 9.35
C SER A 98 -16.91 9.80 8.68
N PRO A 99 -18.22 9.66 9.00
CA PRO A 99 -19.26 10.52 8.44
C PRO A 99 -19.31 11.90 9.11
N ALA A 100 -18.48 12.16 10.12
CA ALA A 100 -18.51 13.42 10.86
C ALA A 100 -17.93 14.58 10.01
N ALA A 101 -18.62 15.71 9.98
CA ALA A 101 -18.20 16.89 9.20
C ALA A 101 -16.79 17.40 9.59
N VAL A 102 -16.39 17.23 10.85
CA VAL A 102 -15.03 17.58 11.33
C VAL A 102 -13.93 16.77 10.66
N ASN A 103 -14.25 15.60 10.09
CA ASN A 103 -13.31 14.69 9.43
C ASN A 103 -13.40 14.77 7.91
N TYR A 104 -14.07 15.79 7.35
CA TYR A 104 -14.26 15.94 5.90
C TYR A 104 -12.94 15.95 5.14
N GLU A 105 -11.98 16.77 5.57
CA GLU A 105 -10.66 16.90 4.92
C GLU A 105 -9.85 15.59 4.97
N GLU A 106 -9.88 14.89 6.11
CA GLU A 106 -9.20 13.60 6.26
C GLU A 106 -9.88 12.51 5.42
N THR A 107 -11.21 12.52 5.34
CA THR A 107 -11.98 11.61 4.49
C THR A 107 -11.62 11.79 3.02
N LEU A 108 -11.59 13.04 2.53
CA LEU A 108 -11.14 13.34 1.16
C LEU A 108 -9.69 12.91 0.94
N SER A 109 -8.81 13.17 1.90
CA SER A 109 -7.40 12.79 1.81
C SER A 109 -7.22 11.27 1.69
N THR A 110 -7.95 10.47 2.48
CA THR A 110 -7.92 9.01 2.37
C THR A 110 -8.44 8.53 1.02
N LEU A 111 -9.51 9.14 0.49
CA LEU A 111 -10.04 8.79 -0.83
C LEU A 111 -9.04 9.12 -1.94
N SER A 112 -8.49 10.34 -1.96
CA SER A 112 -7.49 10.75 -2.96
C SER A 112 -6.21 9.93 -2.94
N LEU A 113 -5.83 9.38 -1.78
CA LEU A 113 -4.60 8.59 -1.67
C LEU A 113 -4.75 7.15 -2.19
N PHE A 114 -5.96 6.59 -2.14
CA PHE A 114 -6.18 5.15 -2.38
C PHE A 114 -7.23 4.80 -3.44
N LEU A 115 -7.95 5.78 -3.99
CA LEU A 115 -8.91 5.63 -5.09
C LEU A 115 -8.57 6.55 -6.26
#